data_AF-A0A6V6ZB90-F1
#
_entry.id   AF-A0A6V6ZB90-F1
#
_cell.length_a   1.000
_cell.length_b   1.000
_cell.length_c   1.000
_cell.angle_alpha   90.00
_cell.angle_beta   90.00
_cell.angle_gamma   90.00
#
_symmetry.space_group_name_H-M   'P 1'
#
loop_
_entity.id
_entity.type
_entity.pdbx_description
1 polymer ?
#
loop_
_entity_poly.entity_id
_entity_poly.type
_entity_poly.pdbx_seq_one_letter_code
_entity_poly.pdbx_strand_id
1 'polypeptide(L)'
;MKTLIFLLLICVTSFSQSKNEKDTFTFLVTKVIGDLNKDNLDDKVIVTQDTINQESPYKLQIFFAQPNRQFKLIAASTKIISPQYPNGRDGYRTGDGFVDVTINKGIVSVNFGLLRGHFEHNFRFQNGNFELIGFSYISSDGHGTIYTTDFNLSTGIRLEKTESYGEEEDRVLSNTKKKILIRPLPKIQDVEPFENELY
;
A
#
# COMPACT_ATOMS: atom_id res chain seq x y z
N MET A 1 67.80 34.43 -15.32
CA MET A 1 66.92 33.98 -14.21
C MET A 1 65.46 34.08 -14.64
N LYS A 2 64.66 33.10 -14.21
CA LYS A 2 63.18 32.98 -14.25
C LYS A 2 62.63 32.02 -15.32
N THR A 3 62.77 30.74 -14.99
CA THR A 3 62.02 29.60 -15.55
C THR A 3 60.56 29.72 -15.08
N LEU A 4 59.60 29.80 -16.00
CA LEU A 4 58.16 29.80 -15.70
C LEU A 4 57.64 28.39 -15.92
N ILE A 5 57.34 27.67 -14.83
CA ILE A 5 56.81 26.30 -14.85
C ILE A 5 55.28 26.40 -14.89
N PHE A 6 54.69 25.96 -16.00
CA PHE A 6 53.24 25.90 -16.18
C PHE A 6 52.73 24.58 -15.60
N LEU A 7 52.09 24.62 -14.43
CA LEU A 7 51.51 23.44 -13.78
C LEU A 7 50.11 23.17 -14.37
N LEU A 8 50.01 22.16 -15.21
CA LEU A 8 48.74 21.70 -15.79
C LEU A 8 47.97 20.88 -14.73
N LEU A 9 46.94 21.47 -14.12
CA LEU A 9 46.00 20.73 -13.26
C LEU A 9 45.12 19.83 -14.14
N ILE A 10 45.38 18.53 -14.10
CA ILE A 10 44.50 17.51 -14.67
C ILE A 10 43.38 17.28 -13.65
N CYS A 11 42.20 17.85 -13.90
CA CYS A 11 40.98 17.48 -13.19
C CYS A 11 40.59 16.06 -13.58
N VAL A 12 40.97 15.09 -12.74
CA VAL A 12 40.48 13.71 -12.85
C VAL A 12 39.03 13.70 -12.36
N THR A 13 38.06 13.72 -13.26
CA THR A 13 36.66 13.48 -12.90
C THR A 13 36.53 11.99 -12.58
N SER A 14 36.62 11.64 -11.30
CA SER A 14 36.29 10.29 -10.84
C SER A 14 34.80 10.05 -11.07
N PHE A 15 34.46 9.33 -12.14
CA PHE A 15 33.16 8.68 -12.25
C PHE A 15 33.08 7.61 -11.17
N SER A 16 32.49 7.95 -10.02
CA SER A 16 32.05 6.96 -9.06
C SER A 16 31.02 6.08 -9.76
N GLN A 17 31.38 4.82 -10.03
CA GLN A 17 30.40 3.83 -10.46
C GLN A 17 29.41 3.68 -9.31
N SER A 18 28.20 4.21 -9.47
CA SER A 18 27.09 3.78 -8.63
C SER A 18 26.95 2.28 -8.85
N LYS A 19 27.42 1.47 -7.90
CA LYS A 19 27.04 0.06 -7.86
C LYS A 19 25.51 0.08 -7.90
N ASN A 20 24.92 -0.44 -8.98
CA ASN A 20 23.50 -0.75 -8.98
C ASN A 20 23.31 -1.74 -7.84
N GLU A 21 22.82 -1.26 -6.70
CA GLU A 21 22.42 -2.15 -5.62
C GLU A 21 21.40 -3.12 -6.21
N LYS A 22 21.71 -4.40 -6.12
CA LYS A 22 20.87 -5.46 -6.67
C LYS A 22 19.51 -5.36 -5.96
N ASP A 23 18.43 -5.21 -6.71
CA ASP A 23 17.07 -5.18 -6.14
C ASP A 23 16.87 -6.45 -5.30
N THR A 24 16.53 -6.27 -4.03
CA THR A 24 16.39 -7.36 -3.06
C THR A 24 14.97 -7.90 -3.02
N PHE A 25 13.98 -7.16 -3.56
CA PHE A 25 12.57 -7.55 -3.63
C PHE A 25 12.31 -8.58 -4.75
N THR A 26 12.85 -9.77 -4.58
CA THR A 26 12.91 -10.81 -5.63
C THR A 26 11.89 -11.92 -5.44
N PHE A 27 11.34 -12.10 -4.23
CA PHE A 27 10.34 -13.12 -3.96
C PHE A 27 8.96 -12.62 -4.41
N LEU A 28 8.32 -13.31 -5.35
CA LEU A 28 6.96 -12.98 -5.80
C LEU A 28 5.94 -13.48 -4.77
N VAL A 29 5.19 -12.55 -4.18
CA VAL A 29 4.13 -12.87 -3.21
C VAL A 29 2.81 -13.06 -3.93
N THR A 30 2.41 -12.09 -4.74
CA THR A 30 1.19 -12.19 -5.55
C THR A 30 1.30 -11.37 -6.84
N LYS A 31 0.48 -11.75 -7.81
CA LYS A 31 0.27 -11.04 -9.07
C LYS A 31 -1.21 -11.11 -9.42
N VAL A 32 -1.84 -9.96 -9.60
CA VAL A 32 -3.22 -9.85 -10.07
C VAL A 32 -3.30 -9.07 -11.36
N ILE A 33 -4.27 -9.43 -12.20
CA ILE A 33 -4.50 -8.86 -13.53
C ILE A 33 -5.90 -8.23 -13.57
N GLY A 34 -6.02 -7.10 -14.23
CA GLY A 34 -7.29 -6.48 -14.54
C GLY A 34 -7.12 -5.08 -15.11
N ASP A 35 -8.11 -4.59 -15.85
CA ASP A 35 -8.10 -3.26 -16.46
C ASP A 35 -8.28 -2.15 -15.39
N LEU A 36 -7.23 -1.38 -15.13
CA LEU A 36 -7.19 -0.36 -14.07
C LEU A 36 -7.48 1.05 -14.58
N ASN A 37 -7.23 1.30 -15.87
CA ASN A 37 -7.40 2.61 -16.50
C ASN A 37 -8.56 2.67 -17.53
N LYS A 38 -9.28 1.56 -17.72
CA LYS A 38 -10.42 1.38 -18.61
C LYS A 38 -10.08 1.51 -20.10
N ASP A 39 -8.88 1.10 -20.49
CA ASP A 39 -8.45 1.08 -21.89
C ASP A 39 -8.66 -0.28 -22.59
N ASN A 40 -9.29 -1.24 -21.90
CA ASN A 40 -9.48 -2.63 -22.32
C ASN A 40 -8.17 -3.43 -22.49
N LEU A 41 -7.08 -3.00 -21.85
CA LEU A 41 -5.87 -3.79 -21.71
C LEU A 41 -5.75 -4.33 -20.29
N ASP A 42 -5.22 -5.55 -20.20
CA ASP A 42 -5.00 -6.22 -18.91
C ASP A 42 -3.75 -5.66 -18.22
N ASP A 43 -3.97 -4.73 -17.28
CA ASP A 43 -2.94 -4.22 -16.39
C ASP A 43 -2.56 -5.23 -15.31
N LYS A 44 -1.48 -4.98 -14.57
CA LYS A 44 -1.06 -5.87 -13.48
C LYS A 44 -0.63 -5.14 -12.23
N VAL A 45 -0.97 -5.72 -11.09
CA VAL A 45 -0.40 -5.38 -9.78
C VAL A 45 0.43 -6.56 -9.31
N ILE A 46 1.64 -6.28 -8.86
CA ILE A 46 2.59 -7.27 -8.34
C ILE A 46 2.99 -6.86 -6.94
N VAL A 47 3.00 -7.83 -6.03
CA VAL A 47 3.63 -7.68 -4.71
C VAL A 47 4.84 -8.61 -4.66
N THR A 48 6.01 -8.04 -4.38
CA THR A 48 7.23 -8.79 -4.11
C THR A 48 7.73 -8.53 -2.68
N GLN A 49 8.65 -9.36 -2.22
CA GLN A 49 9.21 -9.29 -0.87
C GLN A 49 10.74 -9.39 -0.91
N ASP A 50 11.40 -8.63 -0.05
CA ASP A 50 12.83 -8.80 0.26
C ASP A 50 12.98 -9.81 1.40
N THR A 51 13.14 -11.09 1.07
CA THR A 51 13.26 -12.15 2.07
C THR A 51 14.66 -12.23 2.71
N ILE A 52 15.63 -11.48 2.20
CA ILE A 52 16.99 -11.41 2.77
C ILE A 52 16.99 -10.48 3.98
N ASN A 53 16.22 -9.39 3.92
CA ASN A 53 16.01 -8.49 5.05
C ASN A 53 15.25 -9.21 6.20
N GLN A 54 15.73 -9.00 7.44
CA GLN A 54 15.15 -9.59 8.65
C GLN A 54 13.69 -9.18 8.88
N GLU A 55 13.29 -7.99 8.44
CA GLU A 55 11.91 -7.53 8.53
C GLU A 55 11.02 -8.10 7.44
N SER A 56 11.63 -8.58 6.35
CA SER A 56 10.95 -9.06 5.15
C SER A 56 9.90 -8.08 4.60
N PRO A 57 10.32 -6.85 4.22
CA PRO A 57 9.42 -5.83 3.71
C PRO A 57 8.82 -6.22 2.36
N TYR A 58 7.64 -5.68 2.09
CA TYR A 58 6.93 -5.86 0.83
C TYR A 58 7.12 -4.66 -0.10
N LYS A 59 6.96 -4.90 -1.40
CA LYS A 59 6.94 -3.88 -2.45
C LYS A 59 5.77 -4.16 -3.37
N LEU A 60 4.80 -3.26 -3.38
CA LEU A 60 3.69 -3.26 -4.32
C LEU A 60 4.06 -2.44 -5.54
N GLN A 61 3.80 -2.95 -6.74
CA GLN A 61 4.03 -2.28 -8.01
C GLN A 61 2.83 -2.43 -8.92
N ILE A 62 2.40 -1.32 -9.53
CA ILE A 62 1.28 -1.28 -10.48
C ILE A 62 1.81 -0.91 -11.85
N PHE A 63 1.44 -1.70 -12.86
CA PHE A 63 1.86 -1.50 -14.23
C PHE A 63 0.69 -1.43 -15.17
N PHE A 64 0.69 -0.45 -16.07
CA PHE A 64 -0.23 -0.45 -17.20
C PHE A 64 0.32 -1.23 -18.37
N ALA A 65 -0.53 -2.03 -18.99
CA ALA A 65 -0.27 -2.58 -20.30
C ALA A 65 -0.19 -1.45 -21.33
N GLN A 66 0.58 -1.67 -22.37
CA GLN A 66 0.73 -0.75 -23.49
C GLN A 66 0.34 -1.48 -24.78
N PRO A 67 -0.11 -0.77 -25.84
CA PRO A 67 -0.51 -1.40 -27.10
C PRO A 67 0.58 -2.28 -27.74
N ASN A 68 1.86 -1.98 -27.46
CA ASN A 68 3.01 -2.76 -27.90
C ASN A 68 3.30 -4.01 -27.04
N ARG A 69 2.37 -4.41 -26.16
CA ARG A 69 2.48 -5.54 -25.21
C ARG A 69 3.58 -5.37 -24.14
N GLN A 70 4.11 -4.16 -23.97
CA GLN A 70 5.00 -3.84 -22.87
C GLN A 70 4.21 -3.35 -21.66
N PHE A 71 4.86 -3.31 -20.50
CA PHE A 71 4.28 -2.80 -19.27
C PHE A 71 5.02 -1.54 -18.83
N LYS A 72 4.27 -0.49 -18.51
CA LYS A 72 4.79 0.75 -17.93
C LYS A 72 4.51 0.76 -16.43
N LEU A 73 5.55 0.94 -15.61
CA LEU A 73 5.38 1.15 -14.16
C LEU A 73 4.67 2.49 -13.92
N ILE A 74 3.57 2.46 -13.18
CA ILE A 74 2.74 3.64 -12.87
C ILE A 74 2.89 4.08 -11.42
N ALA A 75 2.92 3.11 -10.51
CA ALA A 75 3.12 3.36 -9.08
C ALA A 75 3.90 2.22 -8.45
N ALA A 76 4.68 2.54 -7.42
CA ALA A 76 5.33 1.56 -6.57
C ALA A 76 5.32 2.07 -5.12
N SER A 77 5.12 1.18 -4.15
CA SER A 77 5.11 1.53 -2.73
C SER A 77 5.71 0.40 -1.90
N THR A 78 6.58 0.77 -0.97
CA THR A 78 7.08 -0.10 0.11
C THR A 78 6.46 0.27 1.47
N LYS A 79 5.49 1.20 1.48
CA LYS A 79 4.85 1.72 2.70
C LYS A 79 3.45 1.15 2.93
N ILE A 80 2.71 0.94 1.84
CA ILE A 80 1.30 0.50 1.91
C ILE A 80 1.13 -0.85 2.59
N ILE A 81 2.15 -1.71 2.56
CA ILE A 81 2.14 -2.99 3.24
C ILE A 81 3.28 -3.01 4.26
N SER A 82 2.93 -3.09 5.54
CA SER A 82 3.92 -3.24 6.62
C SER A 82 4.76 -4.51 6.42
N PRO A 83 6.03 -4.53 6.85
CA PRO A 83 6.88 -5.71 6.75
C PRO A 83 6.24 -6.93 7.43
N GLN A 84 6.56 -8.14 6.96
CA GLN A 84 6.02 -9.37 7.55
C GLN A 84 6.50 -9.57 9.00
N TYR A 85 7.69 -9.07 9.31
CA TYR A 85 8.32 -9.15 10.62
C TYR A 85 8.81 -7.77 11.04
N PRO A 86 7.93 -6.81 11.39
CA PRO A 86 8.34 -5.42 11.67
C PRO A 86 9.32 -5.31 12.85
N ASN A 87 9.37 -6.32 13.73
CA ASN A 87 10.30 -6.43 14.85
C ASN A 87 11.41 -7.48 14.62
N GLY A 88 11.67 -7.84 13.35
CA GLY A 88 12.55 -8.95 12.97
C GLY A 88 11.93 -10.34 13.16
N ARG A 89 12.51 -11.35 12.51
CA ARG A 89 11.98 -12.74 12.49
C ARG A 89 11.80 -13.37 13.87
N ASP A 90 12.64 -12.98 14.82
CA ASP A 90 12.61 -13.47 16.20
C ASP A 90 11.73 -12.61 17.13
N GLY A 91 11.11 -11.55 16.60
CA GLY A 91 10.23 -10.65 17.34
C GLY A 91 8.82 -11.24 17.59
N TYR A 92 8.08 -10.58 18.48
CA TYR A 92 6.69 -10.96 18.77
C TYR A 92 5.78 -10.79 17.54
N ARG A 93 4.88 -11.75 17.32
CA ARG A 93 3.94 -11.78 16.18
C ARG A 93 2.51 -11.71 16.69
N THR A 94 1.77 -10.69 16.28
CA THR A 94 0.36 -10.49 16.66
C THR A 94 -0.61 -11.35 15.83
N GLY A 95 -0.17 -11.82 14.67
CA GLY A 95 -1.01 -12.55 13.70
C GLY A 95 -1.67 -11.64 12.67
N ASP A 96 -1.49 -10.32 12.79
CA ASP A 96 -1.98 -9.33 11.84
C ASP A 96 -1.04 -9.24 10.62
N GLY A 97 -1.58 -8.89 9.46
CA GLY A 97 -0.74 -8.61 8.30
C GLY A 97 -1.46 -8.64 6.96
N PHE A 98 -0.66 -8.49 5.92
CA PHE A 98 -1.08 -8.56 4.53
C PHE A 98 -1.71 -9.91 4.17
N VAL A 99 -2.87 -9.87 3.52
CA VAL A 99 -3.59 -11.05 3.04
C VAL A 99 -3.42 -11.19 1.54
N ASP A 100 -3.94 -10.23 0.77
CA ASP A 100 -3.85 -10.23 -0.68
C ASP A 100 -4.06 -8.83 -1.28
N VAL A 101 -3.94 -8.78 -2.60
CA VAL A 101 -4.38 -7.63 -3.41
C VAL A 101 -5.44 -8.15 -4.37
N THR A 102 -6.52 -7.41 -4.56
CA THR A 102 -7.55 -7.72 -5.56
C THR A 102 -7.80 -6.55 -6.50
N ILE A 103 -8.37 -6.86 -7.67
CA ILE A 103 -8.81 -5.84 -8.64
C ILE A 103 -10.30 -6.04 -8.90
N ASN A 104 -11.09 -5.00 -8.69
CA ASN A 104 -12.50 -4.99 -9.05
C ASN A 104 -12.88 -3.68 -9.74
N LYS A 105 -13.36 -3.74 -10.98
CA LYS A 105 -13.86 -2.57 -11.74
C LYS A 105 -12.89 -1.37 -11.74
N GLY A 106 -11.59 -1.64 -11.90
CA GLY A 106 -10.51 -0.64 -11.92
C GLY A 106 -10.09 -0.10 -10.54
N ILE A 107 -10.55 -0.73 -9.46
CA ILE A 107 -10.11 -0.45 -8.08
C ILE A 107 -9.12 -1.52 -7.67
N VAL A 108 -7.98 -1.09 -7.11
CA VAL A 108 -6.99 -1.96 -6.46
C VAL A 108 -7.30 -1.96 -4.97
N SER A 109 -7.63 -3.11 -4.39
CA SER A 109 -7.85 -3.28 -2.96
C SER A 109 -6.64 -3.98 -2.36
N VAL A 110 -6.06 -3.42 -1.30
CA VAL A 110 -5.00 -4.07 -0.51
C VAL A 110 -5.63 -4.51 0.81
N ASN A 111 -5.66 -5.81 1.05
CA ASN A 111 -6.45 -6.41 2.14
C ASN A 111 -5.54 -6.93 3.25
N PHE A 112 -5.96 -6.72 4.48
CA PHE A 112 -5.20 -7.04 5.68
C PHE A 112 -6.07 -7.79 6.68
N GLY A 113 -5.50 -8.84 7.25
CA GLY A 113 -6.10 -9.61 8.32
C GLY A 113 -5.64 -9.07 9.66
N LEU A 114 -6.56 -9.05 10.62
CA LEU A 114 -6.28 -8.82 12.03
C LEU A 114 -6.67 -10.07 12.81
N LEU A 115 -6.12 -10.26 14.02
CA LEU A 115 -6.46 -11.36 14.92
C LEU A 115 -7.98 -11.51 15.11
N ARG A 116 -8.70 -10.38 15.17
CA ARG A 116 -10.17 -10.33 15.28
C ARG A 116 -10.77 -9.30 14.32
N GLY A 117 -10.34 -9.32 13.06
CA GLY A 117 -10.84 -8.33 12.12
C GLY A 117 -10.17 -8.38 10.76
N HIS A 118 -10.48 -7.35 9.99
CA HIS A 118 -9.98 -7.14 8.65
C HIS A 118 -10.03 -5.65 8.33
N PHE A 119 -9.11 -5.17 7.52
CA PHE A 119 -9.26 -3.87 6.88
C PHE A 119 -8.71 -3.87 5.48
N GLU A 120 -9.19 -2.94 4.66
CA GLU A 120 -8.77 -2.78 3.28
C GLU A 120 -8.59 -1.31 2.91
N HIS A 121 -7.60 -1.06 2.05
CA HIS A 121 -7.41 0.22 1.37
C HIS A 121 -7.76 0.08 -0.10
N ASN A 122 -8.66 0.95 -0.57
CA ASN A 122 -9.16 0.93 -1.94
C ASN A 122 -8.58 2.10 -2.74
N PHE A 123 -7.84 1.79 -3.80
CA PHE A 123 -7.17 2.76 -4.67
C PHE A 123 -7.76 2.79 -6.07
N ARG A 124 -7.83 3.98 -6.67
CA ARG A 124 -8.25 4.15 -8.06
C ARG A 124 -7.26 5.03 -8.81
N PHE A 125 -7.01 4.70 -10.08
CA PHE A 125 -6.26 5.60 -10.94
C PHE A 125 -7.09 6.83 -11.31
N GLN A 126 -6.62 8.00 -10.92
CA GLN A 126 -7.21 9.31 -11.23
C GLN A 126 -6.16 10.41 -11.05
N ASN A 127 -6.33 11.54 -11.73
CA ASN A 127 -5.39 12.66 -11.64
C ASN A 127 -3.92 12.27 -11.91
N GLY A 128 -3.71 11.24 -12.73
CA GLY A 128 -2.38 10.72 -13.08
C GLY A 128 -1.71 9.84 -12.03
N ASN A 129 -2.41 9.41 -10.96
CA ASN A 129 -1.86 8.50 -9.95
C ASN A 129 -2.93 7.58 -9.33
N PHE A 130 -2.51 6.60 -8.53
CA PHE A 130 -3.41 5.80 -7.70
C PHE A 130 -3.67 6.51 -6.38
N GLU A 131 -4.90 7.00 -6.21
CA GLU A 131 -5.35 7.72 -5.02
C GLU A 131 -6.26 6.84 -4.16
N LEU A 132 -6.13 6.94 -2.83
CA LEU A 132 -6.98 6.25 -1.85
C LEU A 132 -8.39 6.84 -1.90
N ILE A 133 -9.34 6.04 -2.36
CA ILE A 133 -10.74 6.43 -2.52
C ILE A 133 -11.65 5.89 -1.43
N GLY A 134 -11.20 4.85 -0.72
CA GLY A 134 -11.99 4.15 0.27
C GLY A 134 -11.13 3.42 1.30
N PHE A 135 -11.66 3.28 2.50
CA PHE A 135 -11.11 2.47 3.58
C PHE A 135 -12.27 1.77 4.28
N SER A 136 -12.12 0.47 4.51
CA SER A 136 -13.09 -0.31 5.29
C SER A 136 -12.35 -1.07 6.37
N TYR A 137 -12.90 -1.08 7.57
CA TYR A 137 -12.31 -1.72 8.74
C TYR A 137 -13.42 -2.40 9.56
N ILE A 138 -13.18 -3.65 9.94
CA ILE A 138 -14.05 -4.43 10.81
C ILE A 138 -13.17 -5.03 11.91
N SER A 139 -13.58 -4.89 13.16
CA SER A 139 -12.97 -5.59 14.27
C SER A 139 -13.96 -6.04 15.32
N SER A 140 -13.54 -6.99 16.16
CA SER A 140 -14.30 -7.47 17.31
C SER A 140 -13.46 -7.35 18.58
N ASP A 141 -14.10 -6.97 19.68
CA ASP A 141 -13.49 -6.99 21.01
C ASP A 141 -13.32 -8.41 21.57
N GLY A 142 -13.91 -9.43 20.93
CA GLY A 142 -13.96 -10.80 21.44
C GLY A 142 -14.91 -11.01 22.62
N HIS A 143 -15.68 -9.98 22.99
CA HIS A 143 -16.63 -9.95 24.09
C HIS A 143 -18.07 -9.68 23.64
N GLY A 144 -18.35 -9.92 22.35
CA GLY A 144 -19.69 -9.79 21.79
C GLY A 144 -19.96 -8.44 21.12
N THR A 145 -18.93 -7.62 20.83
CA THR A 145 -19.10 -6.38 20.07
C THR A 145 -18.29 -6.38 18.78
N ILE A 146 -18.90 -5.95 17.68
CA ILE A 146 -18.26 -5.66 16.39
C ILE A 146 -18.25 -4.15 16.15
N TYR A 147 -17.12 -3.65 15.66
CA TYR A 147 -16.91 -2.28 15.21
C TYR A 147 -16.67 -2.29 13.71
N THR A 148 -17.44 -1.48 12.98
CA THR A 148 -17.30 -1.33 11.53
C THR A 148 -17.08 0.14 11.19
N THR A 149 -16.10 0.41 10.34
CA THR A 149 -15.87 1.70 9.71
C THR A 149 -15.88 1.53 8.20
N ASP A 150 -16.69 2.31 7.51
CA ASP A 150 -16.65 2.46 6.05
C ASP A 150 -16.44 3.93 5.71
N PHE A 151 -15.30 4.24 5.11
CA PHE A 151 -14.94 5.59 4.75
C PHE A 151 -14.80 5.71 3.23
N ASN A 152 -15.72 6.45 2.61
CA ASN A 152 -15.61 6.83 1.21
C ASN A 152 -14.88 8.17 1.11
N LEU A 153 -13.56 8.15 0.94
CA LEU A 153 -12.73 9.36 0.87
C LEU A 153 -13.05 10.24 -0.35
N SER A 154 -13.56 9.64 -1.43
CA SER A 154 -14.01 10.38 -2.62
C SER A 154 -15.13 11.37 -2.28
N THR A 155 -16.10 10.93 -1.47
CA THR A 155 -17.21 11.78 -1.02
C THR A 155 -16.94 12.41 0.35
N GLY A 156 -15.97 11.92 1.10
CA GLY A 156 -15.73 12.27 2.49
C GLY A 156 -16.78 11.74 3.48
N ILE A 157 -17.62 10.78 3.08
CA ILE A 157 -18.63 10.19 3.98
C ILE A 157 -17.97 9.04 4.74
N ARG A 158 -17.95 9.14 6.06
CA ARG A 158 -17.50 8.08 6.99
C ARG A 158 -18.71 7.56 7.76
N LEU A 159 -18.89 6.25 7.74
CA LEU A 159 -19.90 5.53 8.50
C LEU A 159 -19.18 4.71 9.56
N GLU A 160 -19.65 4.79 10.80
CA GLU A 160 -19.14 4.02 11.93
C GLU A 160 -20.32 3.33 12.59
N LYS A 161 -20.23 2.00 12.76
CA LYS A 161 -21.30 1.18 13.31
C LYS A 161 -20.73 0.31 14.43
N THR A 162 -21.49 0.17 15.51
CA THR A 162 -21.19 -0.74 16.61
C THR A 162 -22.38 -1.68 16.78
N GLU A 163 -22.13 -2.98 16.81
CA GLU A 163 -23.17 -4.00 16.91
C GLU A 163 -22.79 -5.03 17.97
N SER A 164 -23.77 -5.52 18.72
CA SER A 164 -23.60 -6.70 19.56
C SER A 164 -23.83 -7.97 18.75
N TYR A 165 -23.11 -9.04 19.10
CA TYR A 165 -23.32 -10.41 18.63
C TYR A 165 -23.23 -11.38 19.81
N GLY A 166 -24.07 -12.42 19.86
CA GLY A 166 -24.08 -13.37 20.97
C GLY A 166 -25.43 -14.04 21.21
N GLU A 167 -25.66 -14.54 22.43
CA GLU A 167 -26.89 -15.25 22.82
C GLU A 167 -28.12 -14.34 22.95
N GLU A 168 -27.91 -13.05 23.23
CA GLU A 168 -28.95 -12.03 23.06
C GLU A 168 -28.94 -11.53 21.61
N GLU A 169 -30.13 -11.34 21.02
CA GLU A 169 -30.32 -10.91 19.62
C GLU A 169 -29.31 -9.83 19.18
N ASP A 170 -28.82 -9.95 17.94
CA ASP A 170 -27.98 -8.95 17.30
C ASP A 170 -28.65 -7.56 17.37
N ARG A 171 -27.95 -6.58 17.96
CA ARG A 171 -28.47 -5.23 18.15
C ARG A 171 -27.45 -4.20 17.68
N VAL A 172 -27.95 -3.18 16.96
CA VAL A 172 -27.15 -2.00 16.62
C VAL A 172 -27.05 -1.12 17.87
N LEU A 173 -25.85 -1.07 18.45
CA LEU A 173 -25.54 -0.27 19.62
C LEU A 173 -25.28 1.21 19.24
N SER A 174 -24.63 1.44 18.10
CA SER A 174 -24.42 2.78 17.56
C SER A 174 -24.33 2.78 16.04
N ASN A 175 -24.73 3.89 15.42
CA ASN A 175 -24.55 4.12 13.98
C ASN A 175 -24.38 5.62 13.73
N THR A 176 -23.18 6.01 13.32
CA THR A 176 -22.79 7.41 13.13
C THR A 176 -22.38 7.66 11.69
N LYS A 177 -22.84 8.78 11.14
CA LYS A 177 -22.43 9.28 9.82
C LYS A 177 -21.74 10.62 9.98
N LYS A 178 -20.49 10.73 9.52
CA LYS A 178 -19.67 11.95 9.55
C LYS A 178 -19.28 12.36 8.13
N LYS A 179 -19.02 13.66 7.96
CA LYS A 179 -18.44 14.24 6.75
C LYS A 179 -17.03 14.73 7.06
N ILE A 180 -16.02 14.03 6.54
CA ILE A 180 -14.60 14.33 6.69
C ILE A 180 -13.97 14.39 5.30
N LEU A 181 -13.47 15.55 4.89
CA LEU A 181 -12.86 15.74 3.58
C LEU A 181 -11.33 15.70 3.69
N ILE A 182 -10.72 14.80 2.92
CA ILE A 182 -9.26 14.70 2.77
C ILE A 182 -8.92 15.15 1.35
N ARG A 183 -8.18 16.25 1.22
CA ARG A 183 -7.79 16.84 -0.06
C ARG A 183 -6.36 17.39 0.01
N PRO A 184 -5.46 17.01 -0.93
CA PRO A 184 -5.66 16.00 -1.97
C PRO A 184 -5.90 14.59 -1.38
N LEU A 185 -6.40 13.66 -2.20
CA LEU A 185 -6.50 12.27 -1.73
C LEU A 185 -5.09 11.67 -1.58
N PRO A 186 -4.85 10.83 -0.55
CA PRO A 186 -3.56 10.18 -0.35
C PRO A 186 -3.19 9.33 -1.56
N LYS A 187 -1.93 9.34 -1.95
CA LYS A 187 -1.42 8.50 -3.04
C LYS A 187 -0.89 7.19 -2.49
N ILE A 188 -0.95 6.11 -3.26
CA ILE A 188 -0.50 4.78 -2.80
C ILE A 188 0.97 4.74 -2.33
N GLN A 189 1.82 5.65 -2.83
CA GLN A 189 3.21 5.80 -2.42
C GLN A 189 3.37 6.35 -0.99
N ASP A 190 2.34 7.05 -0.50
CA ASP A 190 2.38 7.83 0.74
C ASP A 190 1.51 7.23 1.84
N VAL A 191 0.63 6.27 1.53
CA VAL A 191 -0.22 5.61 2.54
C VAL A 191 0.58 4.55 3.28
N GLU A 192 0.55 4.63 4.61
CA GLU A 192 0.98 3.61 5.55
C GLU A 192 -0.22 3.22 6.43
N PRO A 193 -0.51 1.91 6.61
CA PRO A 193 -1.64 1.48 7.43
C PRO A 193 -1.58 2.02 8.86
N PHE A 194 -2.68 2.64 9.33
CA PHE A 194 -2.80 3.19 10.68
C PHE A 194 -1.75 4.24 11.08
N GLU A 195 -1.11 4.91 10.12
CA GLU A 195 -0.27 6.08 10.40
C GLU A 195 -1.10 7.21 11.04
N ASN A 196 -2.41 7.21 10.81
CA ASN A 196 -3.38 8.13 11.40
C ASN A 196 -4.69 7.42 11.76
N GLU A 197 -5.59 8.12 12.46
CA GLU A 197 -6.86 7.56 12.94
C GLU A 197 -7.93 7.33 11.83
N LEU A 198 -7.69 7.80 10.61
CA LEU A 198 -8.70 7.81 9.56
C LEU A 198 -8.66 6.56 8.66
N TYR A 199 -7.47 6.04 8.35
CA TYR A 199 -7.26 4.89 7.47
C TYR A 199 -5.85 4.31 7.67
#